data_AF-A0A3G2TFV7-F1
#
_entry.id   AF-A0A3G2TFV7-F1
#
_cell.length_a   1.000
_cell.length_b   1.000
_cell.length_c   1.000
_cell.angle_alpha   90.00
_cell.angle_beta   90.00
_cell.angle_gamma   90.00
#
_symmetry.space_group_name_H-M   'P 1'
#
loop_
_entity.id
_entity.type
_entity.pdbx_description
1 polymer ?
#
loop_
_entity_poly.entity_id
_entity_poly.type
_entity_poly.pdbx_seq_one_letter_code
_entity_poly.pdbx_strand_id
1 'polypeptide(L)'
;MKKYLIVLLAFLALSACNRQQEMALKSADKDYILKVANENFENKKWANALVLYERLSNLVAGTDDAPNVVYNSAYANYYDKNYKLAGHQFKNFSVTFPQDPRAEDAAYMSALCYYEGSMDYNLDQSSTELAINELQNFLNNYPNSEKSKNINTLIDELTYKLEFKAYENARQYYKMADYKAANVAFENVLSDFPATKLSPKIYEYILRSRYELAVNSVYDLKKDRIESALAFTRQVEREMPDTANAKLAADLRNKLNTEKANFLELEKKVEERKKELLEKQREEEARQNAERDQREAEKKSNQARRDSAAAATPAPAATFNIQK
;
A
#
# COMPACT_ATOMS: atom_id res chain seq x y z
N MET A 1 9.36 -47.59 43.83
CA MET A 1 10.83 -47.50 43.75
C MET A 1 11.34 -47.30 42.31
N LYS A 2 11.01 -48.16 41.32
CA LYS A 2 11.45 -47.97 39.92
C LYS A 2 11.10 -46.59 39.31
N LYS A 3 9.91 -46.04 39.59
CA LYS A 3 9.52 -44.69 39.11
C LYS A 3 10.39 -43.56 39.69
N TYR A 4 10.73 -43.63 40.97
CA TYR A 4 11.63 -42.66 41.61
C TYR A 4 13.07 -42.80 41.14
N LEU A 5 13.51 -44.02 40.83
CA LEU A 5 14.83 -44.30 40.27
C LEU A 5 14.98 -43.72 38.86
N ILE A 6 13.93 -43.80 38.02
CA ILE A 6 13.91 -43.17 36.69
C ILE A 6 13.94 -41.64 36.78
N VAL A 7 13.19 -41.05 37.72
CA VAL A 7 13.21 -39.59 37.96
C VAL A 7 14.58 -39.12 38.47
N LEU A 8 15.20 -39.87 39.39
CA LEU A 8 16.55 -39.58 39.88
C LEU A 8 17.60 -39.68 38.76
N LEU A 9 17.50 -40.70 37.90
CA LEU A 9 18.42 -40.89 36.78
C LEU A 9 18.27 -39.77 35.73
N ALA A 10 17.04 -39.35 35.44
CA ALA A 10 16.76 -38.21 34.58
C ALA A 10 17.32 -36.90 35.16
N PHE A 11 17.19 -36.69 36.48
CA PHE A 11 17.75 -35.52 37.16
C PHE A 11 19.28 -35.47 37.15
N LEU A 12 19.95 -36.61 37.35
CA LEU A 12 21.40 -36.73 37.26
C LEU A 12 21.92 -36.48 35.84
N ALA A 13 21.22 -36.99 34.82
CA ALA A 13 21.56 -36.76 33.42
C ALA A 13 21.44 -35.28 33.01
N LEU A 14 20.41 -34.58 33.49
CA LEU A 14 20.24 -33.13 33.27
C LEU A 14 21.35 -32.31 33.96
N SER A 15 21.76 -32.72 35.17
CA SER A 15 22.80 -32.03 35.94
C SER A 15 24.20 -32.16 35.32
N ALA A 16 24.52 -33.32 34.74
CA ALA A 16 25.81 -33.55 34.08
C ALA A 16 26.00 -32.68 32.82
N CYS A 17 24.94 -32.52 32.02
CA CYS A 17 24.98 -31.68 30.82
C CYS A 17 25.23 -30.19 31.14
N ASN A 18 24.62 -29.68 32.22
CA ASN A 18 24.83 -28.28 32.62
C ASN A 18 26.27 -28.03 33.10
N ARG A 19 26.86 -29.00 33.80
CA ARG A 19 28.26 -28.90 34.24
C ARG A 19 29.23 -28.83 33.05
N GLN A 20 29.00 -29.63 32.02
CA GLN A 20 29.85 -29.65 30.83
C GLN A 20 29.78 -28.34 30.04
N GLN A 21 28.59 -27.76 29.90
CA GLN A 21 28.41 -26.42 29.32
C GLN A 21 29.19 -25.37 30.12
N GLU A 22 29.06 -25.35 31.44
CA GLU A 22 29.74 -24.38 32.30
C GLU A 22 31.27 -24.51 32.22
N MET A 23 31.78 -25.74 32.20
CA MET A 23 33.21 -26.01 32.03
C MET A 23 33.70 -25.51 30.67
N ALA A 24 32.94 -25.72 29.59
CA ALA A 24 33.31 -25.24 28.26
C ALA A 24 33.36 -23.71 28.18
N LEU A 25 32.41 -23.01 28.82
CA LEU A 25 32.39 -21.55 28.86
C LEU A 25 33.62 -20.96 29.58
N LYS A 26 34.16 -21.66 30.57
CA LYS A 26 35.35 -21.24 31.34
C LYS A 26 36.68 -21.76 30.77
N SER A 27 36.65 -22.72 29.85
CA SER A 27 37.86 -23.35 29.30
C SER A 27 38.57 -22.43 28.30
N ALA A 28 39.91 -22.44 28.25
CA ALA A 28 40.68 -21.81 27.17
C ALA A 28 41.03 -22.79 26.03
N ASP A 29 40.71 -24.07 26.18
CA ASP A 29 41.01 -25.12 25.22
C ASP A 29 39.99 -25.09 24.06
N LYS A 30 40.46 -24.69 22.86
CA LYS A 30 39.67 -24.63 21.63
C LYS A 30 38.99 -25.96 21.31
N ASP A 31 39.71 -27.07 21.37
CA ASP A 31 39.20 -28.38 20.97
C ASP A 31 38.12 -28.88 21.94
N TYR A 32 38.31 -28.61 23.23
CA TYR A 32 37.28 -28.90 24.24
C TYR A 32 36.01 -28.06 24.01
N ILE A 33 36.14 -26.76 23.75
CA ILE A 33 34.98 -25.89 23.48
C ILE A 33 34.24 -26.36 22.23
N LEU A 34 34.97 -26.68 21.15
CA LEU A 34 34.41 -27.16 19.88
C LEU A 34 33.65 -28.48 20.06
N LYS A 35 34.25 -29.43 20.78
CA LYS A 35 33.60 -30.71 21.11
C LYS A 35 32.26 -30.47 21.82
N VAL A 36 32.26 -29.65 22.87
CA VAL A 36 31.05 -29.39 23.66
C VAL A 36 30.00 -28.61 22.84
N ALA A 37 30.41 -27.70 21.96
CA ALA A 37 29.51 -26.98 21.06
C ALA A 37 28.79 -27.93 20.08
N ASN A 38 29.55 -28.82 19.44
CA ASN A 38 29.02 -29.83 18.52
C ASN A 38 28.08 -30.82 19.24
N GLU A 39 28.45 -31.29 20.44
CA GLU A 39 27.58 -32.16 21.24
C GLU A 39 26.27 -31.45 21.62
N ASN A 40 26.29 -30.17 21.98
CA ASN A 40 25.06 -29.42 22.23
C ASN A 40 24.21 -29.30 20.95
N PHE A 41 24.84 -29.06 19.80
CA PHE A 41 24.15 -28.99 18.51
C PHE A 41 23.50 -30.33 18.14
N GLU A 42 24.22 -31.45 18.23
CA GLU A 42 23.69 -32.79 17.98
C GLU A 42 22.53 -33.14 18.91
N ASN A 43 22.61 -32.70 20.17
CA ASN A 43 21.55 -32.86 21.18
C ASN A 43 20.42 -31.84 21.07
N LYS A 44 20.37 -31.04 20.00
CA LYS A 44 19.34 -30.03 19.73
C LYS A 44 19.24 -28.92 20.77
N LYS A 45 20.32 -28.65 21.51
CA LYS A 45 20.44 -27.57 22.49
C LYS A 45 21.00 -26.33 21.80
N TRP A 46 20.19 -25.74 20.92
CA TRP A 46 20.61 -24.67 20.01
C TRP A 46 21.20 -23.46 20.74
N ALA A 47 20.50 -22.96 21.77
CA ALA A 47 20.98 -21.82 22.57
C ALA A 47 22.35 -22.10 23.22
N ASN A 48 22.56 -23.28 23.79
CA ASN A 48 23.84 -23.65 24.39
C ASN A 48 24.96 -23.77 23.35
N ALA A 49 24.64 -24.34 22.18
CA ALA A 49 25.59 -24.46 21.08
C ALA A 49 25.98 -23.08 20.54
N LEU A 50 25.02 -22.18 20.34
CA LEU A 50 25.24 -20.81 19.85
C LEU A 50 26.21 -20.01 20.72
N VAL A 51 26.05 -20.06 22.05
CA VAL A 51 26.96 -19.36 22.97
C VAL A 51 28.41 -19.85 22.84
N LEU A 52 28.60 -21.15 22.62
CA LEU A 52 29.95 -21.71 22.42
C LEU A 52 30.48 -21.44 21.01
N TYR A 53 29.64 -21.49 19.97
CA TYR A 53 30.03 -21.14 18.61
C TYR A 53 30.44 -19.67 18.46
N GLU A 54 29.76 -18.75 19.13
CA GLU A 54 30.15 -17.33 19.18
C GLU A 54 31.57 -17.18 19.73
N ARG A 55 31.89 -17.89 20.80
CA ARG A 55 33.22 -17.89 21.41
C ARG A 55 34.28 -18.54 20.51
N LEU A 56 33.90 -19.57 19.75
CA LEU A 56 34.78 -20.25 18.81
C LEU A 56 35.10 -19.41 17.58
N SER A 57 34.23 -18.51 17.14
CA SER A 57 34.37 -17.75 15.89
C SER A 57 35.77 -17.16 15.68
N ASN A 58 36.32 -16.49 16.69
CA ASN A 58 37.68 -15.92 16.66
C ASN A 58 38.79 -16.97 16.85
N LEU A 59 38.51 -18.05 17.58
CA LEU A 59 39.49 -19.10 17.89
C LEU A 59 39.74 -20.04 16.69
N VAL A 60 38.75 -20.20 15.82
CA VAL A 60 38.84 -21.07 14.64
C VAL A 60 39.15 -20.31 13.36
N ALA A 61 39.22 -18.97 13.39
CA ALA A 61 39.44 -18.15 12.20
C ALA A 61 40.71 -18.58 11.44
N GLY A 62 40.58 -18.85 10.14
CA GLY A 62 41.67 -19.31 9.28
C GLY A 62 42.07 -20.79 9.45
N THR A 63 41.34 -21.56 10.26
CA THR A 63 41.55 -23.01 10.44
C THR A 63 40.50 -23.83 9.71
N ASP A 64 40.74 -25.13 9.54
CA ASP A 64 39.79 -26.08 8.93
C ASP A 64 38.50 -26.27 9.74
N ASP A 65 38.49 -25.87 11.01
CA ASP A 65 37.30 -25.92 11.87
C ASP A 65 36.30 -24.78 11.56
N ALA A 66 36.75 -23.68 10.96
CA ALA A 66 35.93 -22.49 10.74
C ALA A 66 34.65 -22.75 9.94
N PRO A 67 34.70 -23.45 8.78
CA PRO A 67 33.48 -23.75 8.02
C PRO A 67 32.44 -24.49 8.88
N ASN A 68 32.86 -25.48 9.67
CA ASN A 68 31.92 -26.25 10.50
C ASN A 68 31.26 -25.39 11.59
N VAL A 69 32.04 -24.55 12.28
CA VAL A 69 31.51 -23.64 13.31
C VAL A 69 30.51 -22.64 12.71
N VAL A 70 30.85 -22.01 11.59
CA VAL A 70 29.97 -21.02 10.94
C VAL A 70 28.68 -21.68 10.44
N TYR A 71 28.80 -22.83 9.78
CA TYR A 71 27.65 -23.56 9.24
C TYR A 71 26.70 -24.06 10.33
N ASN A 72 27.23 -24.67 11.39
CA ASN A 72 26.40 -25.16 12.49
C ASN A 72 25.81 -24.01 13.31
N SER A 73 26.50 -22.87 13.43
CA SER A 73 25.92 -21.68 14.04
C SER A 73 24.71 -21.17 13.24
N ALA A 74 24.79 -21.17 11.91
CA ALA A 74 23.67 -20.77 11.06
C ALA A 74 22.46 -21.70 11.22
N TYR A 75 22.69 -23.02 11.20
CA TYR A 75 21.63 -24.00 11.47
C TYR A 75 21.06 -23.91 12.87
N ALA A 76 21.89 -23.65 13.89
CA ALA A 76 21.42 -23.49 15.26
C ALA A 76 20.50 -22.27 15.37
N ASN A 77 20.84 -21.13 14.74
CA ASN A 77 19.96 -19.98 14.66
C ASN A 77 18.67 -20.27 13.88
N TYR A 78 18.74 -21.05 12.80
CA TYR A 78 17.55 -21.47 12.05
C TYR A 78 16.60 -22.30 12.92
N TYR A 79 17.10 -23.31 13.64
CA TYR A 79 16.28 -24.13 14.52
C TYR A 79 15.77 -23.39 15.75
N ASP A 80 16.48 -22.36 16.20
CA ASP A 80 16.03 -21.42 17.23
C ASP A 80 15.08 -20.33 16.68
N LYS A 81 14.69 -20.43 15.40
CA LYS A 81 13.77 -19.51 14.68
C LYS A 81 14.30 -18.08 14.55
N ASN A 82 15.59 -17.87 14.71
CA ASN A 82 16.25 -16.60 14.43
C ASN A 82 16.58 -16.49 12.94
N TYR A 83 15.53 -16.53 12.11
CA TYR A 83 15.65 -16.70 10.67
C TYR A 83 16.44 -15.59 9.99
N LYS A 84 16.28 -14.33 10.41
CA LYS A 84 17.03 -13.21 9.83
C LYS A 84 18.53 -13.36 10.03
N LEU A 85 18.96 -13.74 11.25
CA LEU A 85 20.37 -13.96 11.55
C LEU A 85 20.89 -15.21 10.84
N ALA A 86 20.13 -16.31 10.88
CA ALA A 86 20.47 -17.56 10.21
C ALA A 86 20.67 -17.33 8.70
N GLY A 87 19.73 -16.64 8.04
CA GLY A 87 19.80 -16.34 6.61
C GLY A 87 21.06 -15.56 6.25
N HIS A 88 21.40 -14.53 7.02
CA HIS A 88 22.64 -13.78 6.83
C HIS A 88 23.89 -14.64 7.04
N GLN A 89 23.92 -15.48 8.08
CA GLN A 89 25.04 -16.39 8.33
C GLN A 89 25.22 -17.43 7.22
N PHE A 90 24.13 -18.00 6.72
CA PHE A 90 24.15 -18.93 5.59
C PHE A 90 24.64 -18.27 4.30
N LYS A 91 24.16 -17.06 4.00
CA LYS A 91 24.65 -16.28 2.85
C LYS A 91 26.15 -16.01 2.95
N ASN A 92 26.62 -15.61 4.13
CA ASN A 92 28.04 -15.36 4.34
C ASN A 92 28.86 -16.64 4.21
N PHE A 93 28.34 -17.78 4.68
CA PHE A 93 29.00 -19.06 4.50
C PHE A 93 29.18 -19.39 3.02
N SER A 94 28.12 -19.29 2.20
CA SER A 94 28.21 -19.64 0.77
C SER A 94 29.18 -18.72 0.00
N VAL A 95 29.28 -17.45 0.40
CA VAL A 95 30.22 -16.48 -0.19
C VAL A 95 31.65 -16.68 0.31
N THR A 96 31.84 -16.97 1.60
CA THR A 96 33.17 -17.08 2.23
C THR A 96 33.84 -18.41 1.92
N PHE A 97 33.06 -19.48 1.81
CA PHE A 97 33.55 -20.84 1.59
C PHE A 97 32.98 -21.45 0.29
N PRO A 98 33.21 -20.85 -0.89
CA PRO A 98 32.58 -21.27 -2.13
C PRO A 98 33.03 -22.67 -2.62
N GLN A 99 34.17 -23.16 -2.12
CA GLN A 99 34.70 -24.50 -2.42
C GLN A 99 34.22 -25.56 -1.43
N ASP A 100 33.55 -25.18 -0.34
CA ASP A 100 32.98 -26.15 0.59
C ASP A 100 31.78 -26.85 -0.07
N PRO A 101 31.66 -28.19 0.01
CA PRO A 101 30.55 -28.92 -0.60
C PRO A 101 29.17 -28.50 -0.09
N ARG A 102 29.10 -27.81 1.06
CA ARG A 102 27.87 -27.28 1.64
C ARG A 102 27.53 -25.87 1.16
N ALA A 103 28.33 -25.24 0.31
CA ALA A 103 28.09 -23.87 -0.15
C ALA A 103 26.73 -23.71 -0.85
N GLU A 104 26.35 -24.69 -1.69
CA GLU A 104 25.03 -24.74 -2.31
C GLU A 104 23.91 -24.89 -1.27
N ASP A 105 24.06 -25.81 -0.30
CA ASP A 105 23.06 -25.98 0.75
C ASP A 105 22.90 -24.71 1.60
N ALA A 106 24.00 -24.04 1.93
CA ALA A 106 23.97 -22.77 2.64
C ALA A 106 23.28 -21.67 1.82
N ALA A 107 23.55 -21.56 0.52
CA ALA A 107 22.86 -20.60 -0.34
C ALA A 107 21.34 -20.86 -0.36
N TYR A 108 20.92 -22.13 -0.43
CA TYR A 108 19.52 -22.51 -0.35
C TYR A 108 18.90 -22.18 1.00
N MET A 109 19.58 -22.54 2.10
CA MET A 109 19.12 -22.28 3.46
C MET A 109 19.03 -20.79 3.77
N SER A 110 19.90 -19.96 3.20
CA SER A 110 19.78 -18.50 3.27
C SER A 110 18.42 -18.04 2.76
N ALA A 111 18.08 -18.43 1.53
CA ALA A 111 16.81 -18.06 0.91
C ALA A 111 15.60 -18.60 1.69
N LEU A 112 15.68 -19.85 2.17
CA LEU A 112 14.63 -20.47 2.97
C LEU A 112 14.42 -19.76 4.32
N CYS A 113 15.50 -19.33 4.99
CA CYS A 113 15.38 -18.56 6.22
C CYS A 113 14.59 -17.27 5.99
N TYR A 114 14.87 -16.53 4.93
CA TYR A 114 14.12 -15.30 4.65
C TYR A 114 12.65 -15.58 4.28
N TYR A 115 12.38 -16.70 3.57
CA TYR A 115 11.02 -17.16 3.32
C TYR A 115 10.26 -17.46 4.63
N GLU A 116 10.84 -18.26 5.53
CA GLU A 116 10.25 -18.60 6.84
C GLU A 116 10.10 -17.36 7.75
N GLY A 117 11.02 -16.40 7.62
CA GLY A 117 10.99 -15.13 8.32
C GLY A 117 10.02 -14.09 7.73
N SER A 118 9.35 -14.39 6.60
CA SER A 118 8.41 -13.48 5.96
C SER A 118 7.14 -13.34 6.80
N MET A 119 6.90 -12.13 7.30
CA MET A 119 5.74 -11.79 8.14
C MET A 119 4.41 -11.84 7.36
N ASP A 120 3.28 -11.80 8.06
CA ASP A 120 1.94 -11.72 7.46
C ASP A 120 1.78 -10.50 6.55
N TYR A 121 0.89 -10.60 5.55
CA TYR A 121 0.71 -9.58 4.50
C TYR A 121 0.43 -8.17 5.04
N ASN A 122 -0.23 -8.06 6.19
CA ASN A 122 -0.61 -6.78 6.80
C ASN A 122 0.56 -6.05 7.49
N LEU A 123 1.67 -6.75 7.76
CA LEU A 123 2.88 -6.19 8.37
C LEU A 123 3.89 -5.70 7.32
N ASP A 124 5.02 -5.13 7.76
CA ASP A 124 6.11 -4.71 6.86
C ASP A 124 6.58 -5.86 5.96
N GLN A 125 6.82 -5.56 4.67
CA GLN A 125 7.13 -6.59 3.67
C GLN A 125 8.60 -6.59 3.23
N SER A 126 9.49 -5.84 3.88
CA SER A 126 10.91 -5.80 3.51
C SER A 126 11.57 -7.19 3.56
N SER A 127 11.17 -8.04 4.51
CA SER A 127 11.63 -9.43 4.61
C SER A 127 11.12 -10.30 3.45
N THR A 128 9.89 -10.06 2.97
CA THR A 128 9.28 -10.79 1.86
C THR A 128 9.99 -10.48 0.55
N GLU A 129 10.25 -9.19 0.29
CA GLU A 129 11.00 -8.74 -0.89
C GLU A 129 12.44 -9.29 -0.87
N LEU A 130 13.09 -9.26 0.29
CA LEU A 130 14.42 -9.87 0.46
C LEU A 130 14.38 -11.38 0.19
N ALA A 131 13.37 -12.10 0.68
CA ALA A 131 13.23 -13.53 0.44
C ALA A 131 13.07 -13.85 -1.05
N ILE A 132 12.24 -13.10 -1.79
CA ILE A 132 12.09 -13.25 -3.24
C ILE A 132 13.45 -13.06 -3.94
N ASN A 133 14.18 -12.00 -3.59
CA ASN A 133 15.49 -11.72 -4.19
C ASN A 133 16.51 -12.83 -3.90
N GLU A 134 16.57 -13.35 -2.68
CA GLU A 134 17.51 -14.44 -2.33
C GLU A 134 17.13 -15.76 -3.02
N LEU A 135 15.84 -16.07 -3.15
CA LEU A 135 15.35 -17.22 -3.90
C LEU A 135 15.70 -17.12 -5.40
N GLN A 136 15.51 -15.95 -6.01
CA GLN A 136 15.93 -15.69 -7.39
C GLN A 136 17.45 -15.80 -7.56
N ASN A 137 18.23 -15.26 -6.63
CA ASN A 137 19.68 -15.39 -6.65
C ASN A 137 20.14 -16.85 -6.58
N PHE A 138 19.47 -17.68 -5.78
CA PHE A 138 19.75 -19.11 -5.76
C PHE A 138 19.48 -19.77 -7.11
N LEU A 139 18.32 -19.50 -7.74
CA LEU A 139 18.01 -20.02 -9.08
C LEU A 139 19.05 -19.62 -10.12
N ASN A 140 19.52 -18.38 -10.07
CA ASN A 140 20.52 -17.86 -11.01
C ASN A 140 21.89 -18.53 -10.83
N ASN A 141 22.29 -18.77 -9.57
CA ASN A 141 23.59 -19.36 -9.26
C ASN A 141 23.61 -20.88 -9.38
N TYR A 142 22.48 -21.55 -9.12
CA TYR A 142 22.35 -23.01 -9.09
C TYR A 142 21.16 -23.51 -9.94
N PRO A 143 21.09 -23.19 -11.24
CA PRO A 143 19.91 -23.46 -12.08
C PRO A 143 19.61 -24.97 -12.24
N ASN A 144 20.62 -25.83 -12.13
CA ASN A 144 20.48 -27.28 -12.29
C ASN A 144 20.37 -28.04 -10.95
N SER A 145 20.27 -27.32 -9.81
CA SER A 145 20.12 -27.96 -8.50
C SER A 145 18.78 -28.67 -8.36
N GLU A 146 18.77 -29.81 -7.69
CA GLU A 146 17.52 -30.46 -7.25
C GLU A 146 16.70 -29.55 -6.31
N LYS A 147 17.37 -28.67 -5.55
CA LYS A 147 16.73 -27.70 -4.65
C LYS A 147 16.04 -26.56 -5.41
N SER A 148 16.39 -26.33 -6.67
CA SER A 148 15.79 -25.29 -7.52
C SER A 148 14.36 -25.61 -7.97
N LYS A 149 13.95 -26.89 -7.94
CA LYS A 149 12.65 -27.32 -8.46
C LYS A 149 11.45 -26.67 -7.76
N ASN A 150 11.56 -26.39 -6.46
CA ASN A 150 10.46 -25.84 -5.66
C ASN A 150 10.53 -24.31 -5.46
N ILE A 151 11.61 -23.65 -5.89
CA ILE A 151 11.83 -22.25 -5.55
C ILE A 151 10.82 -21.32 -6.24
N ASN A 152 10.44 -21.61 -7.48
CA ASN A 152 9.40 -20.83 -8.16
C ASN A 152 8.08 -20.85 -7.39
N THR A 153 7.73 -21.97 -6.76
CA THR A 153 6.53 -22.05 -5.89
C THR A 153 6.66 -21.14 -4.67
N LEU A 154 7.83 -21.12 -4.01
CA LEU A 154 8.07 -20.23 -2.87
C LEU A 154 8.03 -18.74 -3.27
N ILE A 155 8.58 -18.41 -4.44
CA ILE A 155 8.51 -17.06 -5.01
C ILE A 155 7.04 -16.68 -5.29
N ASP A 156 6.25 -17.57 -5.88
CA ASP A 156 4.84 -17.33 -6.17
C ASP A 156 4.03 -17.07 -4.88
N GLU A 157 4.30 -17.82 -3.81
CA GLU A 157 3.64 -17.64 -2.51
C GLU A 157 3.97 -16.28 -1.87
N LEU A 158 5.25 -15.89 -1.88
CA LEU A 158 5.69 -14.59 -1.37
C LEU A 158 5.16 -13.44 -2.22
N THR A 159 5.17 -13.60 -3.55
CA THR A 159 4.64 -12.61 -4.49
C THR A 159 3.14 -12.41 -4.27
N TYR A 160 2.38 -13.50 -4.10
CA TYR A 160 0.96 -13.42 -3.75
C TYR A 160 0.70 -12.68 -2.44
N LYS A 161 1.62 -12.76 -1.46
CA LYS A 161 1.51 -11.98 -0.22
C LYS A 161 1.57 -10.47 -0.48
N LEU A 162 2.47 -10.02 -1.37
CA LEU A 162 2.59 -8.63 -1.80
C LEU A 162 1.34 -8.19 -2.58
N GLU A 163 0.89 -9.01 -3.54
CA GLU A 163 -0.34 -8.78 -4.31
C GLU A 163 -1.55 -8.59 -3.40
N PHE A 164 -1.72 -9.52 -2.45
CA PHE A 164 -2.85 -9.53 -1.55
C PHE A 164 -2.85 -8.32 -0.62
N LYS A 165 -1.67 -7.90 -0.12
CA LYS A 165 -1.54 -6.65 0.65
C LYS A 165 -1.99 -5.43 -0.16
N ALA A 166 -1.52 -5.31 -1.40
CA ALA A 166 -1.87 -4.19 -2.27
C ALA A 166 -3.38 -4.17 -2.58
N TYR A 167 -3.95 -5.34 -2.88
CA TYR A 167 -5.40 -5.53 -3.05
C TYR A 167 -6.20 -5.12 -1.81
N GLU A 168 -5.80 -5.55 -0.61
CA GLU A 168 -6.48 -5.23 0.64
C GLU A 168 -6.43 -3.73 0.96
N ASN A 169 -5.30 -3.08 0.69
CA ASN A 169 -5.15 -1.63 0.80
C ASN A 169 -6.12 -0.89 -0.14
N ALA A 170 -6.21 -1.32 -1.41
CA ALA A 170 -7.15 -0.74 -2.37
C ALA A 170 -8.62 -0.96 -1.95
N ARG A 171 -8.93 -2.16 -1.43
CA ARG A 171 -10.26 -2.49 -0.89
C ARG A 171 -10.64 -1.64 0.32
N GLN A 172 -9.66 -1.21 1.11
CA GLN A 172 -9.93 -0.35 2.27
C GLN A 172 -10.48 1.02 1.83
N TYR A 173 -9.95 1.62 0.76
CA TYR A 173 -10.52 2.85 0.20
C TYR A 173 -11.98 2.67 -0.23
N TYR A 174 -12.31 1.54 -0.86
CA TYR A 174 -13.68 1.23 -1.25
C TYR A 174 -14.60 1.14 -0.02
N LYS A 175 -14.17 0.46 1.05
CA LYS A 175 -14.93 0.36 2.31
C LYS A 175 -15.17 1.72 2.96
N MET A 176 -14.27 2.67 2.76
CA MET A 176 -14.38 4.05 3.24
C MET A 176 -15.22 4.95 2.33
N ALA A 177 -15.80 4.40 1.25
CA ALA A 177 -16.49 5.13 0.19
C ALA A 177 -15.61 6.18 -0.54
N ASP A 178 -14.27 6.09 -0.41
CA ASP A 178 -13.35 6.87 -1.24
C ASP A 178 -13.14 6.15 -2.57
N TYR A 179 -14.19 6.19 -3.40
CA TYR A 179 -14.22 5.45 -4.66
C TYR A 179 -13.20 5.94 -5.69
N LYS A 180 -12.79 7.21 -5.61
CA LYS A 180 -11.76 7.76 -6.48
C LYS A 180 -10.39 7.16 -6.10
N ALA A 181 -10.05 7.17 -4.81
CA ALA A 181 -8.81 6.55 -4.35
C ALA A 181 -8.83 5.02 -4.56
N ALA A 182 -9.96 4.37 -4.33
CA ALA A 182 -10.13 2.94 -4.57
C ALA A 182 -9.85 2.59 -6.03
N ASN A 183 -10.43 3.32 -6.99
CA ASN A 183 -10.20 3.11 -8.42
C ASN A 183 -8.71 3.17 -8.77
N VAL A 184 -8.03 4.24 -8.36
CA VAL A 184 -6.59 4.43 -8.64
C VAL A 184 -5.76 3.35 -7.96
N ALA A 185 -6.04 3.04 -6.69
CA ALA A 185 -5.30 2.02 -5.96
C ALA A 185 -5.44 0.64 -6.63
N PHE A 186 -6.64 0.26 -7.06
CA PHE A 186 -6.88 -0.99 -7.76
C PHE A 186 -6.21 -1.05 -9.15
N GLU A 187 -6.20 0.05 -9.89
CA GLU A 187 -5.45 0.16 -11.15
C GLU A 187 -3.94 -0.02 -10.92
N ASN A 188 -3.40 0.55 -9.85
CA ASN A 188 -2.01 0.32 -9.47
C ASN A 188 -1.74 -1.15 -9.17
N VAL A 189 -2.65 -1.86 -8.48
CA VAL A 189 -2.48 -3.32 -8.25
C VAL A 189 -2.39 -4.09 -9.57
N LEU A 190 -3.22 -3.76 -10.57
CA LEU A 190 -3.15 -4.42 -11.88
C LEU A 190 -1.89 -4.05 -12.66
N SER A 191 -1.38 -2.84 -12.47
CA SER A 191 -0.13 -2.37 -13.09
C SER A 191 1.09 -3.05 -12.48
N ASP A 192 1.16 -3.10 -11.15
CA ASP A 192 2.29 -3.67 -10.40
C ASP A 192 2.30 -5.20 -10.49
N PHE A 193 1.11 -5.82 -10.55
CA PHE A 193 0.93 -7.27 -10.56
C PHE A 193 0.02 -7.74 -11.71
N PRO A 194 0.46 -7.62 -12.98
CA PRO A 194 -0.39 -7.92 -14.14
C PRO A 194 -0.84 -9.39 -14.24
N ALA A 195 -0.11 -10.31 -13.61
CA ALA A 195 -0.43 -11.74 -13.56
C ALA A 195 -1.27 -12.15 -12.34
N THR A 196 -1.71 -11.22 -11.51
CA THR A 196 -2.41 -11.54 -10.26
C THR A 196 -3.71 -12.31 -10.50
N LYS A 197 -3.91 -13.39 -9.74
CA LYS A 197 -5.17 -14.16 -9.73
C LYS A 197 -6.34 -13.38 -9.12
N LEU A 198 -6.06 -12.24 -8.48
CA LEU A 198 -7.07 -11.35 -7.91
C LEU A 198 -7.73 -10.44 -8.96
N SER A 199 -7.23 -10.44 -10.20
CA SER A 199 -7.70 -9.57 -11.29
C SER A 199 -9.23 -9.52 -11.44
N PRO A 200 -9.98 -10.65 -11.49
CA PRO A 200 -11.44 -10.61 -11.57
C PRO A 200 -12.11 -9.87 -10.41
N LYS A 201 -11.61 -10.04 -9.17
CA LYS A 201 -12.12 -9.30 -8.00
C LYS A 201 -11.78 -7.82 -8.08
N ILE A 202 -10.58 -7.49 -8.56
CA ILE A 202 -10.15 -6.10 -8.72
C ILE A 202 -11.06 -5.38 -9.72
N TYR A 203 -11.31 -5.97 -10.89
CA TYR A 203 -12.25 -5.42 -11.89
C TYR A 203 -13.66 -5.25 -11.34
N GLU A 204 -14.13 -6.17 -10.49
CA GLU A 204 -15.42 -6.01 -9.82
C GLU A 204 -15.45 -4.74 -8.95
N TYR A 205 -14.42 -4.52 -8.13
CA TYR A 205 -14.34 -3.33 -7.29
C TYR A 205 -14.16 -2.05 -8.10
N ILE A 206 -13.39 -2.06 -9.20
CA ILE A 206 -13.25 -0.89 -10.08
C ILE A 206 -14.60 -0.53 -10.70
N LEU A 207 -15.34 -1.52 -11.24
CA LEU A 207 -16.68 -1.32 -11.79
C LEU A 207 -17.62 -0.68 -10.77
N ARG A 208 -17.67 -1.24 -9.56
CA ARG A 208 -18.50 -0.71 -8.46
C ARG A 208 -18.05 0.69 -8.03
N SER A 209 -16.75 0.91 -7.87
CA SER A 209 -16.19 2.22 -7.48
C SER A 209 -16.55 3.30 -8.47
N ARG A 210 -16.37 3.05 -9.78
CA ARG A 210 -16.71 4.03 -10.82
C ARG A 210 -18.20 4.30 -10.88
N TYR A 211 -19.04 3.27 -10.70
CA TYR A 211 -20.48 3.43 -10.60
C TYR A 211 -20.87 4.31 -9.41
N GLU A 212 -20.44 3.96 -8.20
CA GLU A 212 -20.76 4.69 -6.97
C GLU A 212 -20.23 6.13 -7.01
N LEU A 213 -19.03 6.33 -7.56
CA LEU A 213 -18.49 7.66 -7.78
C LEU A 213 -19.38 8.48 -8.72
N ALA A 214 -19.82 7.90 -9.83
CA ALA A 214 -20.64 8.59 -10.83
C ALA A 214 -22.03 8.98 -10.28
N VAL A 215 -22.74 8.06 -9.64
CA VAL A 215 -24.11 8.31 -9.15
C VAL A 215 -24.13 9.31 -7.98
N ASN A 216 -23.12 9.26 -7.10
CA ASN A 216 -23.01 10.14 -5.93
C ASN A 216 -22.21 11.43 -6.20
N SER A 217 -22.00 11.79 -7.47
CA SER A 217 -21.23 12.98 -7.84
C SER A 217 -21.98 14.29 -7.69
N VAL A 218 -21.22 15.34 -7.39
CA VAL A 218 -21.68 16.73 -7.54
C VAL A 218 -21.98 17.05 -9.01
N TYR A 219 -22.91 17.98 -9.23
CA TYR A 219 -23.46 18.33 -10.54
C TYR A 219 -22.38 18.54 -11.60
N ASP A 220 -21.38 19.39 -11.33
CA ASP A 220 -20.35 19.77 -12.31
C ASP A 220 -19.48 18.60 -12.78
N LEU A 221 -19.33 17.55 -11.97
CA LEU A 221 -18.48 16.40 -12.27
C LEU A 221 -19.29 15.16 -12.70
N LYS A 222 -20.61 15.19 -12.52
CA LYS A 222 -21.46 14.01 -12.64
C LYS A 222 -21.48 13.48 -14.08
N LYS A 223 -21.60 14.37 -15.06
CA LYS A 223 -21.58 14.02 -16.48
C LYS A 223 -20.33 13.22 -16.87
N ASP A 224 -19.16 13.80 -16.61
CA ASP A 224 -17.89 13.21 -17.01
C ASP A 224 -17.64 11.87 -16.31
N ARG A 225 -18.04 11.76 -15.03
CA ARG A 225 -17.91 10.51 -14.27
C ARG A 225 -18.87 9.43 -14.75
N ILE A 226 -20.09 9.78 -15.14
CA ILE A 226 -21.04 8.85 -15.78
C ILE A 226 -20.45 8.34 -17.11
N GLU A 227 -19.95 9.24 -17.97
CA GLU A 227 -19.35 8.83 -19.24
C GLU A 227 -18.11 7.96 -19.05
N SER A 228 -17.24 8.30 -18.09
CA SER A 228 -16.06 7.51 -17.74
C SER A 228 -16.44 6.11 -17.25
N ALA A 229 -17.47 5.99 -16.40
CA ALA A 229 -17.97 4.71 -15.92
C ALA A 229 -18.59 3.89 -17.07
N LEU A 230 -19.37 4.51 -17.95
CA LEU A 230 -19.93 3.88 -19.16
C LEU A 230 -18.85 3.41 -20.14
N ALA A 231 -17.76 4.17 -20.29
CA ALA A 231 -16.64 3.76 -21.12
C ALA A 231 -15.97 2.50 -20.53
N PHE A 232 -15.80 2.46 -19.22
CA PHE A 232 -15.19 1.34 -18.53
C PHE A 232 -16.01 0.06 -18.61
N THR A 233 -17.35 0.13 -18.47
CA THR A 233 -18.20 -1.07 -18.62
C THR A 233 -18.04 -1.69 -20.00
N ARG A 234 -18.01 -0.87 -21.06
CA ARG A 234 -17.76 -1.31 -22.44
C ARG A 234 -16.36 -1.89 -22.63
N GLN A 235 -15.36 -1.36 -21.92
CA GLN A 235 -14.00 -1.90 -21.94
C GLN A 235 -14.00 -3.31 -21.32
N VAL A 236 -14.56 -3.47 -20.12
CA VAL A 236 -14.60 -4.77 -19.42
C VAL A 236 -15.34 -5.83 -20.24
N GLU A 237 -16.48 -5.51 -20.85
CA GLU A 237 -17.20 -6.47 -21.71
C GLU A 237 -16.40 -6.89 -22.94
N ARG A 238 -15.53 -6.00 -23.46
CA ARG A 238 -14.68 -6.27 -24.61
C ARG A 238 -13.45 -7.10 -24.25
N GLU A 239 -12.81 -6.78 -23.14
CA GLU A 239 -11.56 -7.41 -22.69
C GLU A 239 -11.79 -8.73 -21.95
N MET A 240 -12.95 -8.88 -21.31
CA MET A 240 -13.31 -10.05 -20.50
C MET A 240 -14.70 -10.61 -20.87
N PRO A 241 -14.95 -10.96 -22.14
CA PRO A 241 -16.25 -11.45 -22.59
C PRO A 241 -16.67 -12.72 -21.83
N ASP A 242 -17.98 -12.91 -21.68
CA ASP A 242 -18.60 -14.09 -21.03
C ASP A 242 -18.22 -14.34 -19.55
N THR A 243 -17.58 -13.38 -18.90
CA THR A 243 -17.23 -13.46 -17.47
C THR A 243 -18.32 -12.90 -16.55
N ALA A 244 -18.22 -13.19 -15.24
CA ALA A 244 -19.06 -12.54 -14.23
C ALA A 244 -18.88 -11.01 -14.23
N ASN A 245 -17.66 -10.53 -14.51
CA ASN A 245 -17.35 -9.11 -14.64
C ASN A 245 -18.06 -8.47 -15.84
N ALA A 246 -18.14 -9.14 -16.99
CA ALA A 246 -18.89 -8.65 -18.15
C ALA A 246 -20.39 -8.54 -17.86
N LYS A 247 -20.97 -9.52 -17.16
CA LYS A 247 -22.37 -9.47 -16.72
C LYS A 247 -22.62 -8.28 -15.78
N LEU A 248 -21.76 -8.11 -14.77
CA LEU A 248 -21.83 -6.96 -13.87
C LEU A 248 -21.67 -5.63 -14.62
N ALA A 249 -20.76 -5.56 -15.59
CA ALA A 249 -20.55 -4.37 -16.41
C ALA A 249 -21.81 -4.02 -17.22
N ALA A 250 -22.46 -5.01 -17.84
CA ALA A 250 -23.71 -4.80 -18.57
C ALA A 250 -24.84 -4.29 -17.64
N ASP A 251 -24.98 -4.86 -16.45
CA ASP A 251 -25.97 -4.45 -15.46
C ASP A 251 -25.74 -3.00 -14.99
N LEU A 252 -24.49 -2.67 -14.63
CA LEU A 252 -24.13 -1.32 -14.20
C LEU A 252 -24.28 -0.31 -15.35
N ARG A 253 -23.96 -0.70 -16.59
CA ARG A 253 -24.16 0.15 -17.77
C ARG A 253 -25.62 0.53 -17.96
N ASN A 254 -26.55 -0.41 -17.76
CA ASN A 254 -27.99 -0.11 -17.84
C ASN A 254 -28.39 0.93 -16.78
N LYS A 255 -27.95 0.76 -15.53
CA LYS A 255 -28.20 1.73 -14.45
C LYS A 255 -27.59 3.10 -14.75
N LEU A 256 -26.36 3.13 -15.27
CA LEU A 256 -25.68 4.37 -15.65
C LEU A 256 -26.38 5.09 -16.81
N ASN A 257 -26.94 4.36 -17.77
CA ASN A 257 -27.73 4.95 -18.86
C ASN A 257 -29.01 5.60 -18.34
N THR A 258 -29.69 4.98 -17.37
CA THR A 258 -30.83 5.59 -16.68
C THR A 258 -30.41 6.85 -15.93
N GLU A 259 -29.32 6.79 -15.17
CA GLU A 259 -28.80 7.95 -14.44
C GLU A 259 -28.39 9.09 -15.39
N LYS A 260 -27.78 8.76 -16.53
CA LYS A 260 -27.44 9.71 -17.58
C LYS A 260 -28.68 10.41 -18.12
N ALA A 261 -29.75 9.67 -18.41
CA ALA A 261 -31.00 10.26 -18.90
C ALA A 261 -31.62 11.22 -17.87
N ASN A 262 -31.65 10.82 -16.60
CA ASN A 262 -32.13 11.67 -15.51
C ASN A 262 -31.28 12.94 -15.37
N PHE A 263 -29.96 12.81 -15.45
CA PHE A 263 -29.04 13.95 -15.36
C PHE A 263 -29.20 14.92 -16.53
N LEU A 264 -29.40 14.41 -17.76
CA LEU A 264 -29.66 15.26 -18.94
C LEU A 264 -30.97 16.06 -18.80
N GLU A 265 -32.00 15.49 -18.18
CA GLU A 265 -33.23 16.23 -17.88
C GLU A 265 -32.98 17.32 -16.83
N LEU A 266 -32.20 17.02 -15.80
CA LEU A 266 -31.80 18.02 -14.80
C LEU A 266 -30.97 19.14 -15.43
N GLU A 267 -30.01 18.83 -16.32
CA GLU A 267 -29.21 19.83 -17.04
C GLU A 267 -30.10 20.80 -17.82
N LYS A 268 -31.12 20.29 -18.51
CA LYS A 268 -32.09 21.13 -19.23
C LYS A 268 -32.83 22.07 -18.28
N LYS A 269 -33.35 21.56 -17.17
CA LYS A 269 -34.07 22.37 -16.16
C LYS A 269 -33.17 23.44 -15.54
N VAL A 270 -31.91 23.10 -15.24
CA VAL A 270 -30.93 24.05 -14.69
C VAL A 270 -30.62 25.15 -15.71
N GLU A 271 -30.43 24.81 -16.98
CA GLU A 271 -30.16 25.77 -18.04
C GLU A 271 -31.37 26.67 -18.33
N GLU A 272 -32.58 26.12 -18.35
CA GLU A 272 -33.82 26.90 -18.45
C GLU A 272 -33.97 27.87 -17.28
N ARG A 273 -33.74 27.40 -16.05
CA ARG A 273 -33.80 28.25 -14.85
C ARG A 273 -32.73 29.33 -14.88
N LYS A 274 -31.53 29.02 -15.34
CA LYS A 274 -30.44 30.00 -15.48
C LYS A 274 -30.80 31.09 -16.49
N LYS A 275 -31.42 30.72 -17.62
CA LYS A 275 -31.94 31.68 -18.61
C LYS A 275 -33.06 32.54 -18.04
N GLU A 276 -34.01 31.95 -17.32
CA GLU A 276 -35.10 32.68 -16.65
C GLU A 276 -34.55 33.71 -15.65
N LEU A 277 -33.58 33.30 -14.83
CA LEU A 277 -32.94 34.18 -13.85
C LEU A 277 -32.15 35.31 -14.53
N LEU A 278 -31.44 35.02 -15.62
CA LEU A 278 -30.71 36.02 -16.39
C LEU A 278 -31.66 37.03 -17.07
N GLU A 279 -32.83 36.59 -17.54
CA GLU A 279 -33.84 37.49 -18.08
C GLU A 279 -34.41 38.41 -17.00
N LYS A 280 -34.78 37.85 -15.84
CA LYS A 280 -35.25 38.64 -14.70
C LYS A 280 -34.23 39.66 -14.21
N GLN A 281 -32.96 39.29 -14.20
CA GLN A 281 -31.86 40.21 -13.88
C GLN A 281 -31.79 41.36 -14.89
N ARG A 282 -31.88 41.07 -16.19
CA ARG A 282 -31.88 42.09 -17.25
C ARG A 282 -33.09 43.01 -17.19
N GLU A 283 -34.29 42.46 -16.94
CA GLU A 283 -35.52 43.25 -16.76
C GLU A 283 -35.42 44.18 -15.54
N GLU A 284 -34.91 43.67 -14.42
CA GLU A 284 -34.73 44.46 -13.19
C GLU A 284 -33.66 45.55 -13.37
N GLU A 285 -32.53 45.24 -14.02
CA GLU A 285 -31.52 46.23 -14.39
C GLU A 285 -32.09 47.32 -15.31
N ALA A 286 -32.88 46.94 -16.32
CA ALA A 286 -33.54 47.88 -17.21
C ALA A 286 -34.54 48.77 -16.46
N ARG A 287 -35.30 48.20 -15.52
CA ARG A 287 -36.23 48.94 -14.66
C ARG A 287 -35.48 49.93 -13.77
N GLN A 288 -34.41 49.49 -13.11
CA GLN A 288 -33.58 50.36 -12.25
C GLN A 288 -32.96 51.51 -13.05
N ASN A 289 -32.49 51.24 -14.26
CA ASN A 289 -31.97 52.26 -15.17
C ASN A 289 -33.07 53.24 -15.58
N ALA A 290 -34.26 52.76 -15.95
CA ALA A 290 -35.40 53.63 -16.29
C ALA A 290 -35.86 54.50 -15.11
N GLU A 291 -35.92 53.93 -13.90
CA GLU A 291 -36.24 54.69 -12.68
C GLU A 291 -35.15 55.74 -12.38
N ARG A 292 -33.88 55.41 -12.61
CA ARG A 292 -32.77 56.37 -12.47
C ARG A 292 -32.89 57.51 -13.47
N ASP A 293 -33.14 57.19 -14.74
CA ASP A 293 -33.31 58.18 -15.81
C ASP A 293 -34.50 59.11 -15.53
N GLN A 294 -35.62 58.57 -15.05
CA GLN A 294 -36.77 59.37 -14.61
C GLN A 294 -36.41 60.31 -13.46
N ARG A 295 -35.73 59.82 -12.42
CA ARG A 295 -35.26 60.66 -11.30
C ARG A 295 -34.29 61.75 -11.75
N GLU A 296 -33.41 61.45 -12.70
CA GLU A 296 -32.48 62.44 -13.27
C GLU A 296 -33.23 63.48 -14.12
N ALA A 297 -34.23 63.08 -14.91
CA ALA A 297 -35.09 63.98 -15.67
C ALA A 297 -35.93 64.89 -14.75
N GLU A 298 -36.53 64.36 -13.68
CA GLU A 298 -37.26 65.14 -12.68
C GLU A 298 -36.35 66.16 -11.97
N LYS A 299 -35.13 65.75 -11.59
CA LYS A 299 -34.14 66.68 -11.00
C LYS A 299 -33.80 67.81 -11.97
N LYS A 300 -33.55 67.51 -13.25
CA LYS A 300 -33.27 68.52 -14.28
C LYS A 300 -34.47 69.46 -14.49
N SER A 301 -35.68 68.92 -14.55
CA SER A 301 -36.91 69.72 -14.68
C SER A 301 -37.12 70.65 -13.48
N ASN A 302 -36.99 70.13 -12.26
CA ASN A 302 -37.09 70.94 -11.04
C ASN A 302 -36.01 72.01 -10.95
N GLN A 303 -34.78 71.69 -11.38
CA GLN A 303 -33.70 72.67 -11.48
C GLN A 303 -34.06 73.79 -12.47
N ALA A 304 -34.51 73.45 -13.68
CA ALA A 304 -34.93 74.43 -14.68
C ALA A 304 -36.08 75.32 -14.19
N ARG A 305 -37.05 74.77 -13.45
CA ARG A 305 -38.13 75.56 -12.81
C ARG A 305 -37.59 76.52 -11.76
N ARG A 306 -36.64 76.08 -10.93
CA ARG A 306 -35.97 76.95 -9.93
C ARG A 306 -35.19 78.08 -10.61
N ASP A 307 -34.42 77.76 -11.64
CA ASP A 307 -33.63 78.75 -12.39
C ASP A 307 -34.55 79.77 -13.09
N SER A 308 -35.68 79.32 -13.63
CA SER A 308 -36.69 80.19 -14.26
C SER A 308 -37.38 81.11 -13.23
N ALA A 309 -37.74 80.58 -12.06
CA ALA A 309 -38.31 81.38 -10.98
C ALA A 309 -37.32 82.43 -10.47
N ALA A 310 -36.03 82.08 -10.36
CA ALA A 310 -34.97 83.03 -10.01
C ALA A 310 -34.83 84.15 -11.06
N ALA A 311 -34.93 83.83 -12.36
CA ALA A 311 -34.90 84.82 -13.43
C ALA A 311 -36.15 85.74 -13.48
N ALA A 312 -37.32 85.22 -13.10
CA ALA A 312 -38.58 85.97 -13.07
C ALA A 312 -38.76 86.82 -11.80
N THR A 313 -37.95 86.60 -10.76
CA THR A 313 -37.99 87.39 -9.53
C THR A 313 -37.05 88.59 -9.71
N PRO A 314 -37.55 89.84 -9.77
CA PRO A 314 -36.68 91.00 -9.91
C PRO A 314 -35.70 91.06 -8.74
N ALA A 315 -34.44 91.35 -9.03
CA ALA A 315 -33.41 91.53 -8.00
C ALA A 315 -33.93 92.53 -6.95
N PRO A 316 -33.80 92.22 -5.64
CA PRO A 316 -34.36 93.06 -4.60
C PRO A 316 -33.86 94.50 -4.77
N ALA A 317 -34.80 95.43 -4.87
CA ALA A 317 -34.54 96.86 -4.96
C ALA A 317 -34.06 97.38 -3.60
N ALA A 318 -32.83 97.04 -3.23
CA ALA A 318 -31.93 97.69 -2.27
C ALA A 318 -30.85 96.69 -1.82
N THR A 319 -29.73 96.64 -2.53
CA THR A 319 -28.49 96.12 -1.96
C THR A 319 -27.82 97.23 -1.15
N PHE A 320 -28.05 97.24 0.16
CA PHE A 320 -27.19 98.00 1.06
C PHE A 320 -25.85 97.26 1.17
N ASN A 321 -24.82 97.78 0.51
CA ASN A 321 -23.43 97.39 0.75
C ASN A 321 -23.04 97.85 2.15
N ILE A 322 -23.09 96.93 3.12
CA ILE A 322 -22.44 97.14 4.41
C ILE A 322 -20.97 96.81 4.21
N GLN A 323 -20.13 97.85 4.12
CA GLN A 323 -18.67 97.70 4.28
C GLN A 323 -18.38 97.26 5.73
N LYS A 324 -17.81 96.07 5.86
CA LYS A 324 -16.92 95.68 6.96
C LYS A 324 -15.79 94.83 6.42
#